data_AF-A0A6M5Z508-F1
#
_entry.id   AF-A0A6M5Z508-F1
#
_cell.length_a   1.000
_cell.length_b   1.000
_cell.length_c   1.000
_cell.angle_alpha   90.00
_cell.angle_beta   90.00
_cell.angle_gamma   90.00
#
_symmetry.space_group_name_H-M   'P 1'
#
loop_
_entity.id
_entity.type
_entity.pdbx_description
1 polymer ?
#
loop_
_entity_poly.entity_id
_entity_poly.type
_entity_poly.pdbx_seq_one_letter_code
_entity_poly.pdbx_strand_id
1 'polypeptide(L)'
;MLHVHWQNASLVVRRLVFRRADWPTVGSPVHLLADRAGLLTADESAAPSPGDFWLGCQPLSGWGARPESVAWACAVEVPLALALLRVAADLERADPGDREAPAPSVVSYRTLAWN
;
A
#
# COMPACT_ATOMS: atom_id res chain seq x y z
N MET A 1 -4.94 -8.99 -6.15
CA MET A 1 -5.42 -7.89 -5.28
C MET A 1 -4.44 -7.79 -4.13
N LEU A 2 -3.91 -6.61 -3.77
CA LEU A 2 -2.78 -6.56 -2.81
C LEU A 2 -3.28 -6.46 -1.37
N HIS A 3 -2.82 -7.36 -0.50
CA HIS A 3 -3.16 -7.38 0.92
C HIS A 3 -1.94 -7.04 1.79
N VAL A 4 -2.07 -6.03 2.63
CA VAL A 4 -1.07 -5.71 3.66
C VAL A 4 -1.64 -6.10 5.02
N HIS A 5 -0.90 -6.91 5.76
CA HIS A 5 -1.25 -7.29 7.11
C HIS A 5 -0.33 -6.58 8.10
N TRP A 6 -0.93 -6.02 9.15
CA TRP A 6 -0.20 -5.38 10.24
C TRP A 6 -0.86 -5.71 11.56
N GLN A 7 -0.07 -6.25 12.49
CA GLN A 7 -0.55 -6.80 13.75
C GLN A 7 -1.76 -7.73 13.55
N ASN A 8 -2.96 -7.27 13.97
CA ASN A 8 -4.21 -8.05 13.92
C ASN A 8 -5.15 -7.56 12.82
N ALA A 9 -4.67 -6.73 11.90
CA ALA A 9 -5.51 -6.10 10.89
C ALA A 9 -4.95 -6.30 9.48
N SER A 10 -5.87 -6.26 8.51
CA SER A 10 -5.58 -6.51 7.11
C SER A 10 -6.16 -5.38 6.28
N LEU A 11 -5.35 -4.80 5.41
CA LEU A 11 -5.75 -3.78 4.47
C LEU A 11 -5.68 -4.35 3.05
N VAL A 12 -6.80 -4.26 2.34
CA VAL A 12 -6.81 -4.43 0.88
C VAL A 12 -6.34 -3.14 0.25
N VAL A 13 -5.13 -3.13 -0.27
CA VAL A 13 -4.58 -1.95 -0.95
C VAL A 13 -5.25 -1.79 -2.30
N ARG A 14 -5.78 -0.59 -2.53
CA ARG A 14 -6.46 -0.17 -3.77
C ARG A 14 -5.76 1.01 -4.42
N ARG A 15 -5.10 1.85 -3.61
CA ARG A 15 -4.46 3.07 -4.08
C ARG A 15 -3.18 3.34 -3.29
N LEU A 16 -2.12 3.68 -4.01
CA LEU A 16 -0.86 4.14 -3.43
C LEU A 16 -0.88 5.67 -3.40
N VAL A 17 -0.64 6.24 -2.22
CA VAL A 17 -0.58 7.69 -2.02
C VAL A 17 0.84 8.07 -1.63
N PHE A 18 1.43 9.11 -2.23
CA PHE A 18 2.79 9.54 -1.92
C PHE A 18 2.95 11.03 -2.16
N ARG A 19 3.94 11.66 -1.54
CA ARG A 19 4.10 13.11 -1.70
C ARG A 19 4.54 13.46 -3.11
N ARG A 20 3.98 14.52 -3.67
CA ARG A 20 4.43 15.09 -4.95
C ARG A 20 5.90 15.52 -4.89
N ALA A 21 6.37 15.97 -3.73
CA ALA A 21 7.78 16.30 -3.51
C ALA A 21 8.72 15.08 -3.63
N ASP A 22 8.24 13.88 -3.30
CA ASP A 22 9.03 12.64 -3.34
C ASP A 22 9.04 12.00 -4.74
N TRP A 23 8.27 12.55 -5.68
CA TRP A 23 8.12 12.03 -7.05
C TRP A 23 9.44 11.71 -7.77
N PRO A 24 10.49 12.55 -7.72
CA PRO A 24 11.75 12.25 -8.39
C PRO A 24 12.44 10.97 -7.88
N THR A 25 12.16 10.58 -6.63
CA THR A 25 12.81 9.46 -5.96
C THR A 25 11.94 8.20 -5.97
N VAL A 26 10.61 8.35 -5.80
CA VAL A 26 9.71 7.20 -5.61
C VAL A 26 8.63 7.07 -6.69
N GLY A 27 8.46 8.07 -7.56
CA GLY A 27 7.38 8.10 -8.56
C GLY A 27 7.43 6.94 -9.55
N SER A 28 8.58 6.72 -10.22
CA SER A 28 8.69 5.62 -11.20
C SER A 28 8.52 4.23 -10.57
N PRO A 29 9.17 3.91 -9.42
CA PRO A 29 8.89 2.66 -8.71
C PRO A 29 7.42 2.47 -8.31
N VAL A 30 6.76 3.52 -7.80
CA VAL A 30 5.35 3.47 -7.39
C VAL A 30 4.45 3.23 -8.59
N HIS A 31 4.66 3.95 -9.70
CA HIS A 31 3.87 3.77 -10.92
C HIS A 31 4.01 2.37 -11.50
N LEU A 32 5.24 1.86 -11.59
CA LEU A 32 5.48 0.51 -12.09
C LEU A 32 4.80 -0.55 -11.22
N LEU A 33 4.85 -0.38 -9.90
CA LEU A 33 4.16 -1.26 -8.96
C LEU A 33 2.63 -1.16 -9.11
N ALA A 34 2.10 0.06 -9.18
CA ALA A 34 0.67 0.30 -9.31
C ALA A 34 0.10 -0.31 -10.59
N ASP A 35 0.74 -0.07 -11.73
CA ASP A 35 0.36 -0.66 -13.02
C ASP A 35 0.41 -2.19 -12.97
N ARG A 36 1.44 -2.75 -12.33
CA ARG A 36 1.62 -4.21 -12.21
C ARG A 36 0.57 -4.86 -11.31
N ALA A 37 0.17 -4.19 -10.24
CA ALA A 37 -0.77 -4.69 -9.24
C ALA A 37 -2.23 -4.26 -9.50
N GLY A 38 -2.49 -3.45 -10.54
CA GLY A 38 -3.81 -2.90 -10.84
C GLY A 38 -4.30 -1.90 -9.78
N LEU A 39 -3.38 -1.14 -9.18
CA LEU A 39 -3.67 -0.14 -8.16
C LEU A 39 -3.79 1.26 -8.77
N LEU A 40 -4.56 2.12 -8.10
CA LEU A 40 -4.56 3.55 -8.40
C LEU A 40 -3.35 4.24 -7.76
N THR A 41 -2.96 5.40 -8.27
CA THR A 41 -2.03 6.31 -7.60
C THR A 41 -2.69 7.65 -7.31
N ALA A 42 -2.26 8.30 -6.23
CA ALA A 42 -2.66 9.66 -5.88
C ALA A 42 -1.53 10.37 -5.14
N ASP A 43 -1.65 11.69 -5.01
CA ASP A 43 -0.75 12.50 -4.20
C ASP A 43 -1.33 12.79 -2.81
N GLU A 44 -0.54 13.44 -1.95
CA GLU A 44 -0.89 13.74 -0.57
C GLU A 44 -2.09 14.70 -0.39
N SER A 45 -2.56 15.32 -1.47
CA SER A 45 -3.75 16.19 -1.44
C SER A 45 -5.06 15.41 -1.58
N ALA A 46 -5.00 14.12 -1.94
CA ALA A 46 -6.18 13.30 -2.16
C ALA A 46 -6.87 12.93 -0.84
N ALA A 47 -8.22 13.06 -0.80
CA ALA A 47 -9.01 12.60 0.32
C ALA A 47 -8.80 11.09 0.58
N PRO A 48 -8.52 10.65 1.82
CA PRO A 48 -8.23 9.27 2.14
C PRO A 48 -9.46 8.46 1.88
N SER A 49 -9.24 7.32 1.26
CA SER A 49 -10.27 6.37 0.91
C SER A 49 -9.89 5.00 1.47
N PRO A 50 -10.87 4.15 1.79
CA PRO A 50 -10.59 2.79 2.21
C PRO A 50 -9.71 2.06 1.20
N GLY A 51 -8.61 1.47 1.68
CA GLY A 51 -7.61 0.81 0.86
C GLY A 51 -6.45 1.71 0.41
N ASP A 52 -6.36 2.94 0.90
CA ASP A 52 -5.20 3.78 0.66
C ASP A 52 -3.98 3.31 1.47
N PHE A 53 -2.85 3.19 0.78
CA PHE A 53 -1.55 2.96 1.39
C PHE A 53 -0.64 4.16 1.11
N TRP A 54 -0.33 4.94 2.15
CA TRP A 54 0.43 6.17 2.07
C TRP A 54 1.93 5.88 2.25
N LEU A 55 2.77 6.41 1.36
CA LEU A 55 4.20 6.17 1.30
C LEU A 55 4.95 7.46 1.61
N GLY A 56 5.64 7.50 2.75
CA GLY A 56 6.44 8.64 3.17
C GLY A 56 5.60 9.82 3.68
N CYS A 57 4.28 9.70 3.66
CA CYS A 57 3.33 10.65 4.22
C CYS A 57 2.25 9.91 5.02
N GLN A 58 1.46 10.67 5.78
CA GLN A 58 0.28 10.18 6.47
C GLN A 58 -0.89 11.13 6.19
N PRO A 59 -2.14 10.67 6.27
CA PRO A 59 -3.30 11.55 6.23
C PRO A 59 -3.16 12.66 7.28
N LEU A 60 -3.57 13.89 6.94
CA LEU A 60 -3.64 14.98 7.91
C LEU A 60 -4.67 14.65 8.99
N SER A 61 -4.42 15.08 10.23
CA SER A 61 -5.35 14.92 11.34
C SER A 61 -6.70 15.58 11.02
N GLY A 62 -7.81 14.92 11.41
CA GLY A 62 -9.18 15.44 11.22
C GLY A 62 -9.89 15.03 9.94
N TRP A 63 -9.30 14.13 9.14
CA TRP A 63 -9.83 13.73 7.83
C TRP A 63 -10.92 12.65 7.86
N GLY A 64 -11.31 12.17 9.04
CA GLY A 64 -12.49 11.30 9.24
C GLY A 64 -12.37 9.88 8.67
N ALA A 65 -11.26 9.53 8.01
CA ALA A 65 -10.97 8.17 7.59
C ALA A 65 -10.75 7.30 8.83
N ARG A 66 -11.36 6.12 8.84
CA ARG A 66 -11.17 5.20 9.94
C ARG A 66 -9.73 4.68 9.90
N PRO A 67 -8.98 4.70 11.00
CA PRO A 67 -7.59 4.25 11.04
C PRO A 67 -7.38 2.86 10.45
N GLU A 68 -8.34 1.97 10.64
CA GLU A 68 -8.29 0.59 10.13
C GLU A 68 -8.48 0.46 8.61
N SER A 69 -8.92 1.54 7.96
CA SER A 69 -9.24 1.56 6.52
C SER A 69 -8.12 2.12 5.65
N VAL A 70 -7.04 2.63 6.26
CA VAL A 70 -5.86 3.17 5.58
C VAL A 70 -4.59 2.68 6.28
N ALA A 71 -3.47 2.67 5.57
CA ALA A 71 -2.17 2.39 6.18
C ALA A 71 -1.12 3.36 5.66
N TRP A 72 -0.02 3.52 6.38
CA TRP A 72 1.10 4.32 5.90
C TRP A 72 2.45 3.77 6.34
N ALA A 73 3.44 3.93 5.47
CA ALA A 73 4.86 3.73 5.79
C ALA A 73 5.52 5.09 5.96
N CYS A 74 6.32 5.27 7.01
CA CYS A 74 7.04 6.52 7.18
C CYS A 74 8.16 6.68 6.14
N ALA A 75 8.72 7.89 6.00
CA ALA A 75 9.68 8.21 4.93
C ALA A 75 10.90 7.26 4.89
N VAL A 76 11.43 6.86 6.04
CA VAL A 76 12.58 5.95 6.14
C VAL A 76 12.23 4.51 5.76
N GLU A 77 10.96 4.14 5.76
CA GLU A 77 10.47 2.79 5.44
C GLU A 77 10.01 2.62 4.00
N VAL A 78 9.87 3.71 3.23
CA VAL A 78 9.39 3.67 1.85
C VAL A 78 10.14 2.65 0.99
N PRO A 79 11.48 2.54 1.03
CA PRO A 79 12.18 1.52 0.24
C PRO A 79 11.77 0.09 0.59
N LEU A 80 11.61 -0.21 1.88
CA LEU A 80 11.17 -1.52 2.35
C LEU A 80 9.70 -1.78 1.99
N ALA A 81 8.85 -0.74 2.06
CA ALA A 81 7.44 -0.82 1.73
C ALA A 81 7.27 -1.17 0.26
N LEU A 82 7.98 -0.46 -0.62
CA LEU A 82 7.97 -0.73 -2.05
C LEU A 82 8.50 -2.12 -2.38
N ALA A 83 9.58 -2.56 -1.73
CA ALA A 83 10.13 -3.90 -1.93
C ALA A 83 9.12 -4.99 -1.58
N LEU A 84 8.44 -4.85 -0.43
CA LEU A 84 7.46 -5.83 0.01
C LEU A 84 6.18 -5.81 -0.82
N LEU A 85 5.66 -4.62 -1.17
CA LEU A 85 4.53 -4.50 -2.08
C LEU A 85 4.81 -5.13 -3.45
N ARG A 86 6.05 -4.98 -3.94
CA ARG A 86 6.50 -5.62 -5.18
C ARG A 86 6.49 -7.14 -5.08
N VAL A 87 7.01 -7.70 -3.99
CA VAL A 87 6.96 -9.15 -3.74
C VAL A 87 5.50 -9.64 -3.68
N ALA A 88 4.61 -8.92 -3.01
CA ALA A 88 3.19 -9.26 -2.95
C ALA A 88 2.55 -9.28 -4.34
N ALA A 89 2.81 -8.25 -5.14
CA ALA A 89 2.30 -8.15 -6.50
C ALA A 89 2.82 -9.27 -7.41
N ASP A 90 4.06 -9.72 -7.19
CA ASP A 90 4.67 -10.83 -7.91
C ASP A 90 4.04 -12.19 -7.53
N LEU A 91 3.76 -12.40 -6.24
CA LEU A 91 3.09 -13.61 -5.73
C LEU A 91 1.66 -13.74 -6.25
N GLU A 92 0.87 -12.66 -6.20
CA GLU A 92 -0.51 -12.63 -6.74
C GLU A 92 -0.56 -12.97 -8.24
N ARG A 93 0.48 -12.61 -8.99
CA ARG A 93 0.54 -12.89 -10.44
C ARG A 93 0.96 -14.34 -10.73
N ALA A 94 1.73 -14.95 -9.84
CA ALA A 94 2.25 -16.29 -9.98
C ALA A 94 1.24 -17.39 -9.63
N ASP A 95 0.02 -17.03 -9.21
CA ASP A 95 -1.06 -17.96 -8.86
C ASP A 95 -2.25 -17.85 -9.86
N PRO A 96 -2.20 -18.49 -11.05
CA PRO A 96 -3.21 -18.30 -12.09
C PRO A 96 -4.36 -19.32 -12.04
N GLY A 97 -4.42 -20.26 -11.10
CA GLY A 97 -5.56 -21.19 -11.00
C GLY A 97 -5.30 -22.52 -10.26
N ASP A 98 -6.40 -23.04 -9.69
CA ASP A 98 -6.66 -24.41 -9.18
C ASP A 98 -6.57 -24.72 -7.67
N ARG A 99 -6.75 -23.76 -6.76
CA ARG A 99 -7.17 -24.10 -5.38
C ARG A 99 -8.27 -23.19 -4.85
N GLU A 100 -9.27 -23.85 -4.28
CA GLU A 100 -10.28 -23.34 -3.33
C GLU A 100 -9.81 -22.05 -2.63
N ALA A 101 -10.51 -20.94 -2.92
CA ALA A 101 -10.27 -19.56 -2.45
C ALA A 101 -8.80 -19.22 -2.09
N PRO A 102 -8.04 -18.55 -2.97
CA PRO A 102 -6.63 -18.26 -2.71
C PRO A 102 -6.48 -17.51 -1.39
N ALA A 103 -5.59 -18.00 -0.54
CA ALA A 103 -5.14 -17.24 0.62
C ALA A 103 -4.53 -15.93 0.08
N PRO A 104 -4.98 -14.75 0.55
CA PRO A 104 -4.46 -13.48 0.04
C PRO A 104 -2.94 -13.46 0.18
N SER A 105 -2.22 -12.94 -0.83
CA SER A 105 -0.76 -12.76 -0.70
C SER A 105 -0.47 -11.81 0.46
N VAL A 106 -0.07 -12.40 1.60
CA VAL A 106 0.11 -11.69 2.86
C VAL A 106 1.51 -11.11 2.94
N VAL A 107 1.62 -9.79 2.90
CA VAL A 107 2.80 -9.10 3.40
C VAL A 107 2.54 -8.65 4.82
N SER A 108 3.26 -9.26 5.76
CA SER A 108 3.30 -8.81 7.16
C SER A 108 4.37 -7.73 7.33
N TYR A 109 3.92 -6.50 7.57
CA TYR A 109 4.77 -5.37 7.91
C TYR A 109 4.75 -5.20 9.43
N ARG A 110 5.90 -5.11 10.11
CA ARG A 110 5.94 -4.90 11.58
C ARG A 110 6.03 -3.42 11.99
N THR A 111 6.27 -2.54 11.03
CA THR A 111 6.70 -1.15 11.30
C THR A 111 5.74 -0.07 10.81
N LEU A 112 4.51 -0.42 10.41
CA LEU A 112 3.52 0.62 10.14
C LEU A 112 3.09 1.25 11.46
N ALA A 113 2.92 2.57 11.48
CA ALA A 113 2.16 3.22 12.53
C ALA A 113 0.69 3.18 12.11
N TRP A 114 -0.19 2.76 13.02
CA TRP A 114 -1.64 3.03 12.98
C TRP A 114 -1.92 4.00 14.14
N ASN A 115 -2.93 4.85 13.99
CA ASN A 115 -3.31 5.83 15.01
C ASN A 115 -4.79 5.64 15.32
#